data_AF-A0A7K3LWN6-F1
#
_entry.id   AF-A0A7K3LWN6-F1
#
_cell.length_a   1.000
_cell.length_b   1.000
_cell.length_c   1.000
_cell.angle_alpha   90.00
_cell.angle_beta   90.00
_cell.angle_gamma   90.00
#
_symmetry.space_group_name_H-M   'P 1'
#
loop_
_entity.id
_entity.type
_entity.pdbx_description
1 polymer ?
#
loop_
_entity_poly.entity_id
_entity_poly.type
_entity_poly.pdbx_seq_one_letter_code
_entity_poly.pdbx_strand_id
1 'polypeptide(L)' 'MSGRAAAPLPLTDGERETLERLTRSQRVPHQQVLQARVLLLASDGVANIRI' A
#
# COMPACT_ATOMS: atom_id res chain seq x y z
N MET A 1 -21.91 -4.63 5.29
CA MET A 1 -21.13 -3.50 4.73
C MET A 1 -20.67 -3.92 3.34
N SER A 2 -21.17 -3.27 2.29
CA SER A 2 -20.90 -3.65 0.90
C SER A 2 -19.42 -3.40 0.58
N GLY A 3 -18.61 -4.45 0.66
CA GLY A 3 -17.19 -4.42 0.29
C GLY A 3 -17.04 -4.26 -1.21
N ARG A 4 -17.18 -3.03 -1.70
CA ARG A 4 -16.79 -2.69 -3.06
C ARG A 4 -15.27 -2.83 -3.12
N ALA A 5 -14.76 -3.72 -3.97
CA ALA A 5 -13.34 -3.78 -4.29
C ALA A 5 -12.89 -2.35 -4.61
N ALA A 6 -11.93 -1.83 -3.84
CA ALA A 6 -11.34 -0.55 -4.16
C ALA A 6 -10.70 -0.70 -5.56
N ALA A 7 -11.03 0.20 -6.47
CA ALA A 7 -10.31 0.27 -7.74
C ALA A 7 -8.81 0.43 -7.42
N PRO A 8 -7.91 -0.25 -8.17
CA PRO A 8 -6.47 -0.15 -7.93
C PRO A 8 -6.08 1.31 -7.78
N LEU A 9 -5.40 1.66 -6.68
CA LEU A 9 -4.91 3.02 -6.49
C LEU A 9 -3.85 3.29 -7.57
N PRO A 10 -4.07 4.22 -8.52
CA PRO A 10 -3.08 4.52 -9.53
C PRO A 10 -1.88 5.19 -8.84
N LEU A 11 -0.76 4.49 -8.79
CA LEU A 11 0.52 5.03 -8.35
C LEU A 11 1.38 5.29 -9.58
N THR A 12 2.06 6.44 -9.59
CA THR A 12 3.18 6.67 -10.50
C THR A 12 4.37 5.80 -10.09
N ASP A 13 5.30 5.55 -11.03
CA ASP A 13 6.49 4.74 -10.74
C ASP A 13 7.33 5.32 -9.60
N GLY A 14 7.43 6.66 -9.52
CA GLY A 14 8.17 7.34 -8.44
C GLY A 14 7.50 7.23 -7.07
N GLU A 15 6.17 7.20 -7.02
CA GLU A 15 5.42 6.96 -5.78
C GLU A 15 5.59 5.50 -5.33
N ARG A 16 5.51 4.54 -6.26
CA ARG A 16 5.75 3.12 -5.97
C ARG A 16 7.16 2.90 -5.43
N GLU A 17 8.18 3.45 -6.08
CA GLU A 17 9.58 3.33 -5.64
C GLU A 17 9.78 3.93 -4.23
N THR A 18 9.15 5.06 -3.96
CA THR A 18 9.22 5.71 -2.64
C THR A 18 8.58 4.85 -1.55
N LEU A 19 7.41 4.27 -1.82
CA LEU A 19 6.74 3.36 -0.89
C LEU A 19 7.57 2.10 -0.66
N GLU A 20 8.14 1.50 -1.71
CA GLU A 20 9.05 0.36 -1.58
C GLU A 20 10.26 0.69 -0.70
N ARG A 21 10.88 1.86 -0.89
CA ARG A 21 12.00 2.31 -0.05
C ARG A 21 11.57 2.47 1.41
N LEU A 22 10.38 3.01 1.66
CA LEU A 22 9.82 3.13 3.01
C LEU A 22 9.61 1.76 3.66
N THR A 23 9.11 0.77 2.91
CA THR A 23 8.88 -0.58 3.46
C THR A 23 10.15 -1.33 3.87
N ARG A 24 11.30 -0.97 3.28
CA ARG A 24 12.63 -1.54 3.58
C ARG A 24 13.39 -0.74 4.64
N SER A 25 12.92 0.44 5.01
CA SER A 25 13.61 1.32 5.94
C SER A 25 13.52 0.81 7.38
N GLN A 26 14.65 0.78 8.07
CA GLN A 26 14.74 0.42 9.50
C GLN A 26 14.65 1.65 10.43
N ARG A 27 14.67 2.86 9.86
CA ARG A 27 14.65 4.13 10.61
C ARG A 27 13.27 4.79 10.64
N VAL A 28 12.32 4.23 9.90
CA VAL A 28 10.96 4.77 9.75
C VAL A 28 10.04 4.13 10.80
N PRO A 29 9.12 4.88 11.44
CA PRO A 29 8.17 4.32 12.37
C PRO A 29 7.39 3.14 11.77
N HIS A 30 7.19 2.08 12.55
CA HIS A 30 6.53 0.86 12.08
C HIS A 30 5.14 1.12 11.47
N GLN A 31 4.39 2.09 12.00
CA GLN A 31 3.09 2.50 11.44
C GLN A 31 3.19 3.02 10.00
N GLN A 32 4.22 3.79 9.67
CA GLN A 32 4.43 4.31 8.32
C GLN A 32 4.85 3.18 7.36
N VAL A 33 5.63 2.20 7.84
CA VAL A 33 5.95 0.98 7.10
C VAL A 33 4.67 0.18 6.77
N LEU A 34 3.76 0.03 7.74
CA LEU A 34 2.47 -0.64 7.52
C LEU A 34 1.59 0.12 6.53
N GLN A 35 1.49 1.44 6.65
CA GLN A 35 0.74 2.27 5.70
C GLN A 35 1.30 2.15 4.28
N ALA A 36 2.63 2.20 4.12
CA ALA A 36 3.26 2.03 2.81
C ALA A 36 2.98 0.65 2.20
N ARG A 37 2.98 -0.42 3.00
CA ARG A 37 2.60 -1.77 2.55
C ARG A 37 1.14 -1.84 2.11
N VAL A 38 0.22 -1.24 2.86
CA VAL A 38 -1.20 -1.20 2.52
C VAL A 38 -1.43 -0.44 1.20
N LEU A 39 -0.73 0.68 0.98
CA LEU A 39 -0.82 1.44 -0.26
C LEU A 39 -0.29 0.67 -1.47
N LEU A 40 0.83 -0.05 -1.32
CA LEU A 40 1.34 -0.95 -2.37
C LEU A 40 0.33 -2.06 -2.69
N LEU A 41 -0.22 -2.70 -1.66
CA LEU A 41 -1.22 -3.75 -1.82
C LEU A 41 -2.50 -3.24 -2.52
N ALA A 42 -2.92 -2.02 -2.19
CA ALA A 42 -4.06 -1.35 -2.82
C ALA A 42 -3.77 -0.96 -4.29
N SER A 43 -2.52 -0.65 -4.63
CA SER A 43 -2.10 -0.39 -6.01
C SER A 43 -2.13 -1.65 -6.87
N ASP A 44 -1.91 -2.81 -6.27
CA ASP A 44 -1.99 -4.11 -6.94
C ASP A 44 -3.44 -4.60 -7.11
N GLY A 45 -4.44 -3.80 -6.68
CA GLY A 45 -5.85 -4.14 -6.80
C GLY A 45 -6.28 -5.29 -5.88
N VAL A 46 -5.47 -5.62 -4.87
CA VAL A 46 -5.85 -6.59 -3.84
C VAL A 46 -6.97 -5.95 -3.02
N ALA A 47 -8.21 -6.31 -3.34
CA ALA A 47 -9.35 -5.94 -2.52
C ALA A 47 -9.14 -6.45 -1.08
N ASN A 48 -9.69 -5.74 -0.09
CA ASN A 48 -9.82 -6.23 1.29
C ASN A 48 -10.80 -7.42 1.34
N ILE A 49 -10.51 -8.53 0.65
CA ILE A 49 -11.37 -9.71 0.50
C ILE A 49 -11.17 -10.76 1.59
N ARG A 50 -10.39 -10.48 2.64
CA ARG A 50 -10.36 -11.33 3.84
C ARG A 50 -9.83 -10.58 5.05
N ILE A 51 -10.75 -10.23 5.95
CA ILE A 51 -10.51 -10.25 7.39
C ILE A 51 -11.74 -10.90 8.03
#